data_AF-A0A286SCV5-F1
#
_entry.id   AF-A0A286SCV5-F1
#
_cell.length_a   1.000
_cell.length_b   1.000
_cell.length_c   1.000
_cell.angle_alpha   90.00
_cell.angle_beta   90.00
_cell.angle_gamma   90.00
#
_symmetry.space_group_name_H-M   'P 1'
#
loop_
_entity.id
_entity.type
_entity.pdbx_description
1 polymer ?
#
loop_
_entity_poly.entity_id
_entity_poly.type
_entity_poly.pdbx_seq_one_letter_code
_entity_poly.pdbx_strand_id
1 'polypeptide(L)'
;DIVRGRDMFKRTDKDYVENGLKKVFKKIYNKLGTQEKNYYNNTGNNVNYAKLREAWWNVNRNKVWEAITCDAPRDANYFRKGSDGTLHFSSHGKCGHNEGAPPTYLDYVPQFLRWFEEWAEEFCRKKKDKLNKVKEACRDEPNGKYCSHNGYDCTKTIRNKDICIRESKCTDCSTKCKLYEIWLGNQREAFRKQKEKYDKEIQTYVTKSVISNSSINNKYYEDFYKELEKKCANNDNFLTLLNEGKYCKGVLEGGKDIDFTKTGDRETFYRSQYCQVCPDCGVDCSSGSCIANPNNDGNCGKNIKYKFPPHVKTTEITVLYSADQEGDISKKLSEFCNRENEKNYQKWQCYYVNSYINACKMEKKNANHTPEVKITKFHNFFEMWIVYLL
;
A
#
# COMPACT_ATOMS: atom_id res chain seq x y z
N ASP A 1 9.87 24.53 -3.00
CA ASP A 1 9.96 24.33 -4.47
C ASP A 1 9.11 25.28 -5.30
N ILE A 2 7.87 25.58 -4.92
CA ILE A 2 6.99 26.50 -5.65
C ILE A 2 7.68 27.84 -5.99
N VAL A 3 8.22 28.54 -4.99
CA VAL A 3 8.95 29.82 -5.18
C VAL A 3 10.08 29.68 -6.20
N ARG A 4 10.80 28.54 -6.15
CA ARG A 4 11.97 28.24 -6.97
C ARG A 4 11.62 27.76 -8.37
N GLY A 5 10.34 27.51 -8.67
CA GLY A 5 9.91 26.91 -9.94
C GLY A 5 10.34 25.45 -10.10
N ARG A 6 10.56 24.73 -8.98
CA ARG A 6 10.96 23.32 -8.94
C ARG A 6 9.80 22.38 -8.58
N ASP A 7 8.63 22.94 -8.32
CA ASP A 7 7.46 22.16 -7.91
C ASP A 7 6.89 21.39 -9.11
N MET A 8 6.59 20.12 -8.89
CA MET A 8 6.06 19.21 -9.92
C MET A 8 4.53 19.15 -9.92
N PHE A 9 3.85 19.75 -8.93
CA PHE A 9 2.40 19.66 -8.82
C PHE A 9 1.71 20.71 -9.69
N LYS A 10 1.19 20.26 -10.83
CA LYS A 10 0.41 21.10 -11.74
C LYS A 10 -1.10 20.97 -11.45
N ARG A 11 -1.64 21.87 -10.62
CA ARG A 11 -3.08 21.87 -10.28
C ARG A 11 -4.01 22.09 -11.48
N THR A 12 -3.61 22.97 -12.40
CA THR A 12 -4.40 23.38 -13.58
C THR A 12 -3.46 23.73 -14.73
N ASP A 13 -3.93 23.66 -15.97
CA ASP A 13 -3.12 24.02 -17.14
C ASP A 13 -2.70 25.48 -17.22
N LYS A 14 -3.43 26.38 -16.53
CA LYS A 14 -3.16 27.82 -16.54
C LYS A 14 -2.01 28.25 -15.62
N ASP A 15 -1.59 27.39 -14.70
CA ASP A 15 -0.45 27.57 -13.78
C ASP A 15 -0.26 29.01 -13.25
N TYR A 16 -1.32 29.53 -12.60
CA TYR A 16 -1.39 30.93 -12.17
C TYR A 16 -0.27 31.34 -11.21
N VAL A 17 0.12 30.43 -10.30
CA VAL A 17 1.15 30.69 -9.28
C VAL A 17 2.51 30.87 -9.94
N GLU A 18 2.93 29.93 -10.79
CA GLU A 18 4.22 30.03 -11.47
C GLU A 18 4.25 31.23 -12.44
N ASN A 19 3.16 31.50 -13.14
CA ASN A 19 3.05 32.67 -14.01
C ASN A 19 3.12 34.00 -13.23
N GLY A 20 2.53 34.05 -12.03
CA GLY A 20 2.67 35.18 -11.11
C GLY A 20 4.11 35.35 -10.63
N LEU A 21 4.75 34.27 -10.17
CA LEU A 21 6.14 34.27 -9.72
C LEU A 21 7.10 34.71 -10.83
N LYS A 22 6.91 34.26 -12.07
CA LYS A 22 7.70 34.72 -13.24
C LYS A 22 7.65 36.23 -13.39
N LYS A 23 6.45 36.84 -13.27
CA LYS A 23 6.28 38.29 -13.36
C LYS A 23 6.97 39.02 -12.20
N VAL A 24 6.87 38.49 -10.98
CA VAL A 24 7.53 39.06 -9.79
C VAL A 24 9.06 39.03 -9.94
N PHE A 25 9.63 37.87 -10.27
CA PHE A 25 11.09 37.75 -10.43
C PHE A 25 11.63 38.54 -11.62
N LYS A 26 10.85 38.73 -12.68
CA LYS A 26 11.19 39.68 -13.76
C LYS A 26 11.31 41.12 -13.24
N LYS A 27 10.37 41.57 -12.40
CA LYS A 27 10.42 42.90 -11.78
C LYS A 27 11.60 43.03 -10.80
N ILE A 28 11.89 42.00 -9.99
CA ILE A 28 13.04 41.97 -9.09
C ILE A 28 14.33 42.12 -9.89
N TYR A 29 14.53 41.29 -10.92
CA TYR A 29 15.70 41.35 -11.79
C TYR A 29 15.89 42.73 -12.43
N ASN A 30 14.82 43.35 -12.94
CA ASN A 30 14.89 44.67 -13.56
C ASN A 30 15.36 45.77 -12.59
N LYS A 31 15.09 45.63 -11.29
CA LYS A 31 15.52 46.56 -10.24
C LYS A 31 16.95 46.32 -9.73
N LEU A 32 17.60 45.21 -10.11
CA LEU A 32 18.99 44.95 -9.75
C LEU A 32 19.95 45.94 -10.44
N GLY A 33 21.09 46.20 -9.81
CA GLY A 33 22.20 46.94 -10.40
C GLY A 33 22.89 46.16 -11.53
N THR A 34 23.78 46.84 -12.25
CA THR A 34 24.46 46.26 -13.42
C THR A 34 25.31 45.04 -13.06
N GLN A 35 26.04 45.10 -11.94
CA GLN A 35 26.91 44.02 -11.49
C GLN A 35 26.10 42.78 -11.10
N GLU A 36 25.00 42.95 -10.37
CA GLU A 36 24.13 41.86 -9.95
C GLU A 36 23.41 41.24 -11.16
N LYS A 37 22.94 42.05 -12.11
CA LYS A 37 22.36 41.55 -13.36
C LYS A 37 23.33 40.65 -14.11
N ASN A 38 24.59 41.09 -14.25
CA ASN A 38 25.63 40.29 -14.89
C ASN A 38 25.87 38.95 -14.17
N TYR A 39 25.84 38.94 -12.83
CA TYR A 39 25.98 37.71 -12.05
C TYR A 39 24.84 36.70 -12.29
N TYR A 40 23.62 37.18 -12.54
CA TYR A 40 22.45 36.33 -12.81
C TYR A 40 22.19 36.08 -14.29
N ASN A 41 23.06 36.52 -15.20
CA ASN A 41 22.97 36.21 -16.62
C ASN A 41 23.71 34.91 -16.95
N ASN A 42 23.16 34.15 -17.91
CA ASN A 42 23.82 33.03 -18.57
C ASN A 42 24.72 33.53 -19.71
N THR A 43 25.49 32.61 -20.29
CA THR A 43 26.20 32.83 -21.55
C THR A 43 25.22 33.36 -22.61
N GLY A 44 25.58 34.46 -23.29
CA GLY A 44 24.72 35.12 -24.27
C GLY A 44 23.70 36.12 -23.70
N ASN A 45 23.92 36.65 -22.49
CA ASN A 45 23.10 37.71 -21.85
C ASN A 45 21.63 37.33 -21.55
N ASN A 46 21.30 36.03 -21.55
CA ASN A 46 19.97 35.57 -21.14
C ASN A 46 19.86 35.47 -19.61
N VAL A 47 18.78 35.97 -19.03
CA VAL A 47 18.58 35.96 -17.57
C VAL A 47 18.39 34.54 -17.04
N ASN A 48 19.18 34.16 -16.02
CA ASN A 48 19.04 32.92 -15.28
C ASN A 48 18.10 33.11 -14.07
N TYR A 49 16.79 33.08 -14.33
CA TYR A 49 15.79 33.21 -13.27
C TYR A 49 15.85 32.09 -12.24
N ALA A 50 16.29 30.87 -12.61
CA ALA A 50 16.45 29.77 -11.66
C ALA A 50 17.50 30.14 -10.60
N LYS A 51 18.68 30.60 -11.02
CA LYS A 51 19.75 31.05 -10.10
C LYS A 51 19.29 32.18 -9.18
N LEU A 52 18.55 33.15 -9.73
CA LEU A 52 17.99 34.26 -8.94
C LEU A 52 16.98 33.77 -7.89
N ARG A 53 16.08 32.87 -8.26
CA ARG A 53 15.07 32.31 -7.35
C ARG A 53 15.69 31.46 -6.25
N GLU A 54 16.74 30.68 -6.56
CA GLU A 54 17.51 29.93 -5.55
C GLU A 54 18.17 30.87 -4.53
N ALA A 55 18.87 31.91 -5.00
CA ALA A 55 19.50 32.88 -4.13
C ALA A 55 18.48 33.59 -3.24
N TRP A 56 17.33 33.96 -3.80
CA TRP A 56 16.23 34.54 -3.04
C TRP A 56 15.74 33.59 -1.94
N TRP A 57 15.54 32.30 -2.26
CA TRP A 57 15.12 31.32 -1.25
C TRP A 57 16.16 31.18 -0.14
N ASN A 58 17.44 31.03 -0.48
CA ASN A 58 18.51 30.86 0.51
C ASN A 58 18.58 32.01 1.52
N VAL A 59 18.36 33.25 1.07
CA VAL A 59 18.38 34.43 1.94
C VAL A 59 17.10 34.54 2.78
N ASN A 60 15.94 34.16 2.23
CA ASN A 60 14.64 34.42 2.86
C ASN A 60 14.04 33.22 3.62
N ARG A 61 14.60 32.01 3.50
CA ARG A 61 14.05 30.79 4.12
C ARG A 61 13.83 30.90 5.63
N ASN A 62 14.68 31.63 6.34
CA ASN A 62 14.54 31.85 7.79
C ASN A 62 13.26 32.63 8.11
N LYS A 63 12.96 33.67 7.32
CA LYS A 63 11.73 34.46 7.47
C LYS A 63 10.48 33.70 7.06
N VAL A 64 10.58 32.83 6.04
CA VAL A 64 9.49 31.93 5.68
C VAL A 64 9.22 30.93 6.81
N TRP A 65 10.26 30.38 7.44
CA TRP A 65 10.11 29.47 8.57
C TRP A 65 9.47 30.13 9.79
N GLU A 66 9.91 31.34 10.14
CA GLU A 66 9.32 32.17 11.20
C GLU A 66 7.80 32.34 10.97
N ALA A 67 7.40 32.66 9.73
CA ALA A 67 5.99 32.79 9.39
C ALA A 67 5.20 31.47 9.47
N ILE A 68 5.74 30.36 8.95
CA ILE A 68 5.07 29.04 8.98
C ILE A 68 4.90 28.52 10.42
N THR A 69 5.84 28.84 11.31
CA THR A 69 5.85 28.36 12.70
C THR A 69 5.20 29.32 13.69
N CYS A 70 4.62 30.44 13.22
CA CYS A 70 4.02 31.48 14.07
C CYS A 70 3.01 30.89 15.08
N ASP A 71 2.14 30.01 14.58
CA ASP A 71 1.07 29.34 15.35
C ASP A 71 1.42 27.90 15.76
N ALA A 72 2.69 27.49 15.65
CA ALA A 72 3.10 26.18 16.14
C ALA A 72 2.87 26.09 17.67
N PRO A 73 2.39 24.93 18.19
CA PRO A 73 2.23 24.72 19.62
C PRO A 73 3.55 24.92 20.39
N ARG A 74 3.47 25.42 21.63
CA ARG A 74 4.66 25.71 22.44
C ARG A 74 5.50 24.45 22.73
N ASP A 75 4.87 23.31 22.86
CA ASP A 75 5.47 22.00 23.14
C ASP A 75 5.91 21.24 21.88
N ALA A 76 5.62 21.76 20.68
CA ALA A 76 6.07 21.16 19.43
C ALA A 76 7.53 21.50 19.15
N ASN A 77 8.37 20.48 18.94
CA ASN A 77 9.78 20.62 18.57
C ASN A 77 10.10 19.80 17.33
N TYR A 78 11.05 20.29 16.52
CA TYR A 78 11.55 19.56 15.36
C TYR A 78 12.75 18.70 15.78
N PHE A 79 12.77 17.43 15.37
CA PHE A 79 13.84 16.48 15.72
C PHE A 79 14.43 15.85 14.47
N ARG A 80 15.75 15.64 14.44
CA ARG A 80 16.46 14.86 13.43
C ARG A 80 17.72 14.23 14.03
N LYS A 81 18.23 13.17 13.40
CA LYS A 81 19.52 12.56 13.78
C LYS A 81 20.60 12.85 12.73
N GLY A 82 21.82 13.10 13.20
CA GLY A 82 23.03 13.15 12.39
C GLY A 82 23.47 11.76 11.96
N SER A 83 24.39 11.69 11.00
CA SER A 83 24.94 10.41 10.51
C SER A 83 25.75 9.65 11.57
N ASP A 84 26.26 10.36 12.57
CA ASP A 84 26.95 9.84 13.76
C ASP A 84 25.98 9.39 14.88
N GLY A 85 24.68 9.55 14.67
CA GLY A 85 23.64 9.25 15.67
C GLY A 85 23.32 10.42 16.60
N THR A 86 24.02 11.55 16.50
CA THR A 86 23.76 12.74 17.34
C THR A 86 22.35 13.27 17.12
N LEU A 87 21.60 13.50 18.20
CA LEU A 87 20.26 14.05 18.13
C LEU A 87 20.31 15.58 18.03
N HIS A 88 19.67 16.14 17.01
CA HIS A 88 19.47 17.58 16.85
C HIS A 88 17.99 17.90 17.03
N PHE A 89 17.70 18.95 17.80
CA PHE A 89 16.33 19.37 18.06
C PHE A 89 16.23 20.88 18.26
N SER A 90 15.06 21.44 17.98
CA SER A 90 14.73 22.81 18.40
C SER A 90 14.51 22.84 19.92
N SER A 91 15.07 23.82 20.60
CA SER A 91 15.11 23.90 22.07
C SER A 91 14.12 24.89 22.70
N HIS A 92 13.55 25.81 21.92
CA HIS A 92 12.66 26.88 22.42
C HIS A 92 11.19 26.65 22.07
N GLY A 93 10.80 25.42 21.71
CA GLY A 93 9.42 25.12 21.34
C GLY A 93 9.02 25.70 19.99
N LYS A 94 7.73 25.63 19.67
CA LYS A 94 7.15 26.17 18.42
C LYS A 94 7.94 25.79 17.16
N CYS A 95 8.46 24.57 17.10
CA CYS A 95 9.28 24.09 15.99
C CYS A 95 10.50 24.98 15.67
N GLY A 96 11.09 25.64 16.68
CA GLY A 96 12.25 26.52 16.52
C GLY A 96 11.93 27.92 15.99
N HIS A 97 10.69 28.41 16.18
CA HIS A 97 10.24 29.72 15.72
C HIS A 97 11.19 30.87 16.11
N ASN A 98 11.69 30.86 17.34
CA ASN A 98 12.55 31.92 17.90
C ASN A 98 14.07 31.60 17.83
N GLU A 99 14.48 30.55 17.11
CA GLU A 99 15.88 30.09 17.06
C GLU A 99 16.65 30.61 15.84
N GLY A 100 16.00 31.41 14.99
CA GLY A 100 16.59 32.04 13.81
C GLY A 100 16.74 31.08 12.64
N ALA A 101 17.72 30.18 12.68
CA ALA A 101 17.96 29.24 11.58
C ALA A 101 16.95 28.07 11.62
N PRO A 102 16.27 27.74 10.50
CA PRO A 102 15.34 26.61 10.45
C PRO A 102 16.04 25.29 10.83
N PRO A 103 15.44 24.45 11.69
CA PRO A 103 16.02 23.18 12.13
C PRO A 103 15.97 22.08 11.06
N THR A 104 15.31 22.34 9.93
CA THR A 104 15.16 21.42 8.80
C THR A 104 15.97 21.85 7.58
N TYR A 105 16.36 20.87 6.77
CA TYR A 105 16.97 21.04 5.46
C TYR A 105 16.15 20.31 4.37
N LEU A 106 14.88 19.99 4.64
CA LEU A 106 14.01 19.32 3.66
C LEU A 106 13.82 20.16 2.40
N ASP A 107 13.88 21.49 2.49
CA ASP A 107 13.87 22.38 1.33
C ASP A 107 15.09 22.19 0.40
N TYR A 108 16.07 21.41 0.82
CA TYR A 108 17.23 20.99 0.04
C TYR A 108 17.18 19.49 -0.32
N VAL A 109 16.08 18.79 -0.11
CA VAL A 109 15.88 17.41 -0.60
C VAL A 109 15.13 17.46 -1.93
N PRO A 110 15.39 16.61 -2.94
CA PRO A 110 14.55 16.51 -4.12
C PRO A 110 13.08 16.24 -3.77
N GLN A 111 12.15 16.96 -4.41
CA GLN A 111 10.72 16.88 -4.07
C GLN A 111 10.16 15.46 -4.15
N PHE A 112 10.56 14.68 -5.15
CA PHE A 112 10.13 13.30 -5.30
C PHE A 112 10.45 12.45 -4.05
N LEU A 113 11.68 12.53 -3.54
CA LEU A 113 12.09 11.76 -2.36
C LEU A 113 11.32 12.17 -1.11
N ARG A 114 11.05 13.47 -0.92
CA ARG A 114 10.20 13.95 0.17
C ARG A 114 8.78 13.42 0.08
N TRP A 115 8.19 13.42 -1.11
CA TRP A 115 6.84 12.88 -1.31
C TRP A 115 6.78 11.36 -1.14
N PHE A 116 7.85 10.64 -1.48
CA PHE A 116 7.90 9.19 -1.26
C PHE A 116 8.01 8.88 0.24
N GLU A 117 8.85 9.59 0.98
CA GLU A 117 8.93 9.49 2.43
C GLU A 117 7.60 9.87 3.12
N GLU A 118 7.00 10.99 2.74
CA GLU A 118 5.68 11.43 3.23
C GLU A 118 4.59 10.39 2.93
N TRP A 119 4.59 9.84 1.71
CA TRP A 119 3.64 8.79 1.33
C TRP A 119 3.80 7.54 2.21
N ALA A 120 5.03 7.12 2.51
CA ALA A 120 5.29 5.94 3.32
C ALA A 120 4.82 6.14 4.77
N GLU A 121 5.15 7.26 5.38
CA GLU A 121 4.71 7.61 6.74
C GLU A 121 3.17 7.71 6.82
N GLU A 122 2.54 8.39 5.86
CA GLU A 122 1.08 8.50 5.79
C GLU A 122 0.39 7.16 5.54
N PHE A 123 0.98 6.31 4.69
CA PHE A 123 0.51 4.94 4.46
C PHE A 123 0.53 4.16 5.77
N CYS A 124 1.66 4.14 6.48
CA CYS A 124 1.82 3.42 7.74
C CYS A 124 0.82 3.90 8.80
N ARG A 125 0.68 5.23 8.97
CA ARG A 125 -0.27 5.84 9.89
C ARG A 125 -1.72 5.47 9.57
N LYS A 126 -2.13 5.61 8.31
CA LYS A 126 -3.50 5.30 7.86
C LYS A 126 -3.78 3.81 7.88
N LYS A 127 -2.79 2.97 7.59
CA LYS A 127 -2.93 1.51 7.65
C LYS A 127 -3.29 1.07 9.05
N LYS A 128 -2.62 1.59 10.08
CA LYS A 128 -2.93 1.32 11.50
C LYS A 128 -4.38 1.66 11.84
N ASP A 129 -4.82 2.88 11.53
CA ASP A 129 -6.21 3.32 11.77
C ASP A 129 -7.23 2.44 11.04
N LYS A 130 -6.98 2.12 9.77
CA LYS A 130 -7.88 1.26 8.98
C LYS A 130 -7.92 -0.18 9.48
N LEU A 131 -6.78 -0.74 9.91
CA LEU A 131 -6.73 -2.07 10.51
C LEU A 131 -7.52 -2.12 11.82
N ASN A 132 -7.43 -1.09 12.65
CA ASN A 132 -8.23 -0.99 13.88
C ASN A 132 -9.74 -0.96 13.57
N LYS A 133 -10.17 -0.15 12.60
CA LYS A 133 -11.59 -0.10 12.17
C LYS A 133 -12.09 -1.43 11.65
N VAL A 134 -11.27 -2.13 10.86
CA VAL A 134 -11.58 -3.48 10.39
C VAL A 134 -11.65 -4.46 11.56
N LYS A 135 -10.73 -4.39 12.52
CA LYS A 135 -10.72 -5.23 13.72
C LYS A 135 -12.02 -5.09 14.49
N GLU A 136 -12.40 -3.87 14.85
CA GLU A 136 -13.63 -3.56 15.60
C GLU A 136 -14.89 -4.07 14.87
N ALA A 137 -14.92 -3.92 13.53
CA ALA A 137 -16.03 -4.39 12.72
C ALA A 137 -16.10 -5.93 12.64
N CYS A 138 -14.97 -6.64 12.70
CA CYS A 138 -14.88 -8.07 12.40
C CYS A 138 -14.62 -8.98 13.61
N ARG A 139 -14.06 -8.48 14.70
CA ARG A 139 -13.64 -9.26 15.88
C ARG A 139 -14.06 -8.55 17.15
N ASP A 140 -14.73 -9.29 18.01
CA ASP A 140 -14.98 -8.96 19.41
C ASP A 140 -15.14 -10.30 20.14
N GLU A 141 -14.00 -10.98 20.31
CA GLU A 141 -13.92 -12.36 20.81
C GLU A 141 -14.54 -12.55 22.20
N PRO A 142 -14.36 -11.62 23.17
CA PRO A 142 -15.03 -11.71 24.48
C PRO A 142 -16.56 -11.76 24.38
N ASN A 143 -17.13 -11.12 23.35
CA ASN A 143 -18.57 -11.12 23.08
C ASN A 143 -18.98 -12.15 22.00
N GLY A 144 -18.08 -13.08 21.64
CA GLY A 144 -18.36 -14.14 20.67
C GLY A 144 -18.56 -13.65 19.23
N LYS A 145 -17.99 -12.49 18.86
CA LYS A 145 -18.06 -11.98 17.48
C LYS A 145 -16.82 -12.36 16.71
N TYR A 146 -17.00 -13.19 15.69
CA TYR A 146 -15.95 -13.53 14.72
C TYR A 146 -16.53 -13.58 13.31
N CYS A 147 -16.30 -12.53 12.53
CA CYS A 147 -16.88 -12.39 11.19
C CYS A 147 -15.86 -12.61 10.07
N SER A 148 -16.31 -13.06 8.91
CA SER A 148 -15.47 -13.10 7.71
C SER A 148 -15.62 -11.87 6.83
N HIS A 149 -14.67 -11.69 5.92
CA HIS A 149 -14.75 -10.71 4.83
C HIS A 149 -16.07 -10.74 4.05
N ASN A 150 -16.69 -11.92 3.92
CA ASN A 150 -17.94 -12.09 3.16
C ASN A 150 -19.20 -11.88 4.01
N GLY A 151 -19.05 -11.45 5.28
CA GLY A 151 -20.14 -11.16 6.18
C GLY A 151 -20.75 -12.39 6.86
N TYR A 152 -20.07 -13.53 6.83
CA TYR A 152 -20.47 -14.72 7.57
C TYR A 152 -20.00 -14.65 9.04
N ASP A 153 -20.84 -15.13 9.96
CA ASP A 153 -20.49 -15.37 11.36
C ASP A 153 -19.77 -16.72 11.48
N CYS A 154 -18.47 -16.68 11.75
CA CYS A 154 -17.61 -17.86 11.83
C CYS A 154 -17.82 -18.70 13.09
N THR A 155 -18.56 -18.20 14.09
CA THR A 155 -18.95 -19.02 15.25
C THR A 155 -20.04 -20.04 14.90
N LYS A 156 -20.80 -19.75 13.83
CA LYS A 156 -21.89 -20.61 13.33
C LYS A 156 -21.61 -21.19 11.94
N THR A 157 -20.69 -20.58 11.20
CA THR A 157 -20.31 -20.98 9.85
C THR A 157 -19.29 -22.11 9.89
N ILE A 158 -19.61 -23.23 9.24
CA ILE A 158 -18.75 -24.39 9.05
C ILE A 158 -18.68 -24.65 7.54
N ARG A 159 -17.65 -24.13 6.87
CA ARG A 159 -17.52 -24.19 5.41
C ARG A 159 -17.48 -25.62 4.88
N ASN A 160 -16.75 -26.53 5.53
CA ASN A 160 -16.67 -27.94 5.09
C ASN A 160 -17.98 -28.72 5.28
N LYS A 161 -18.89 -28.20 6.12
CA LYS A 161 -20.25 -28.75 6.28
C LYS A 161 -21.28 -27.94 5.54
N ASP A 162 -20.84 -26.96 4.74
CA ASP A 162 -21.70 -26.12 3.94
C ASP A 162 -22.70 -25.27 4.75
N ILE A 163 -22.33 -24.98 5.99
CA ILE A 163 -23.14 -24.15 6.87
C ILE A 163 -22.56 -22.75 6.77
N CYS A 164 -23.19 -21.88 5.98
CA CYS A 164 -22.75 -20.49 5.79
C CYS A 164 -23.80 -19.54 6.38
N ILE A 165 -23.55 -19.03 7.57
CA ILE A 165 -24.53 -18.21 8.30
C ILE A 165 -24.13 -16.74 8.20
N ARG A 166 -24.97 -15.94 7.54
CA ARG A 166 -24.85 -14.47 7.55
C ARG A 166 -25.64 -13.92 8.71
N GLU A 167 -25.04 -12.98 9.43
CA GLU A 167 -25.73 -12.22 10.47
C GLU A 167 -25.53 -10.73 10.23
N SER A 168 -26.53 -9.92 10.59
CA SER A 168 -26.48 -8.47 10.47
C SER A 168 -25.25 -7.87 11.18
N LYS A 169 -24.86 -8.45 12.34
CA LYS A 169 -23.67 -8.06 13.09
C LYS A 169 -22.35 -8.24 12.33
N CYS A 170 -22.33 -9.07 11.28
CA CYS A 170 -21.18 -9.31 10.41
C CYS A 170 -21.24 -8.56 9.09
N THR A 171 -22.35 -7.86 8.78
CA THR A 171 -22.45 -7.03 7.56
C THR A 171 -21.44 -5.89 7.57
N ASP A 172 -21.22 -5.25 8.73
CA ASP A 172 -20.24 -4.17 8.84
C ASP A 172 -18.82 -4.65 8.56
N CYS A 173 -18.45 -5.85 9.03
CA CYS A 173 -17.16 -6.47 8.70
C CYS A 173 -16.95 -6.56 7.19
N SER A 174 -17.94 -7.04 6.43
CA SER A 174 -17.83 -7.15 4.98
C SER A 174 -17.64 -5.80 4.30
N THR A 175 -18.40 -4.79 4.71
CA THR A 175 -18.29 -3.43 4.16
C THR A 175 -16.93 -2.81 4.46
N LYS A 176 -16.45 -2.88 5.71
CA LYS A 176 -15.15 -2.32 6.09
C LYS A 176 -13.99 -3.03 5.41
N CYS A 177 -14.07 -4.36 5.28
CA CYS A 177 -13.07 -5.14 4.57
C CYS A 177 -12.97 -4.76 3.09
N LYS A 178 -14.09 -4.65 2.37
CA LYS A 178 -14.10 -4.21 0.96
C LYS A 178 -13.49 -2.83 0.79
N LEU A 179 -13.85 -1.87 1.65
CA LEU A 179 -13.29 -0.52 1.61
C LEU A 179 -11.79 -0.50 1.93
N TYR A 180 -11.34 -1.35 2.85
CA TYR A 180 -9.93 -1.53 3.17
C TYR A 180 -9.15 -2.08 1.97
N GLU A 181 -9.67 -3.12 1.31
CA GLU A 181 -9.02 -3.74 0.14
C GLU A 181 -8.92 -2.79 -1.04
N ILE A 182 -9.98 -2.04 -1.36
CA ILE A 182 -9.94 -1.00 -2.41
C ILE A 182 -8.85 0.04 -2.10
N TRP A 183 -8.81 0.52 -0.85
CA TRP A 183 -7.78 1.46 -0.43
C TRP A 183 -6.38 0.85 -0.55
N LEU A 184 -6.18 -0.37 -0.08
CA LEU A 184 -4.89 -1.07 -0.11
C LEU A 184 -4.39 -1.30 -1.53
N GLY A 185 -5.29 -1.68 -2.45
CA GLY A 185 -4.99 -1.82 -3.88
C GLY A 185 -4.50 -0.50 -4.50
N ASN A 186 -5.16 0.62 -4.19
CA ASN A 186 -4.71 1.94 -4.65
C ASN A 186 -3.33 2.32 -4.08
N GLN A 187 -3.05 1.96 -2.82
CA GLN A 187 -1.72 2.20 -2.22
C GLN A 187 -0.64 1.32 -2.85
N ARG A 188 -0.93 0.05 -3.16
CA ARG A 188 -0.01 -0.84 -3.88
C ARG A 188 0.40 -0.26 -5.22
N GLU A 189 -0.57 0.30 -5.96
CA GLU A 189 -0.31 0.92 -7.26
C GLU A 189 0.47 2.24 -7.13
N ALA A 190 0.16 3.07 -6.14
CA ALA A 190 0.93 4.28 -5.85
C ALA A 190 2.39 3.95 -5.50
N PHE A 191 2.61 2.95 -4.64
CA PHE A 191 3.92 2.44 -4.27
C PHE A 191 4.71 1.95 -5.49
N ARG A 192 4.09 1.14 -6.35
CA ARG A 192 4.71 0.66 -7.59
C ARG A 192 5.20 1.80 -8.46
N LYS A 193 4.37 2.82 -8.69
CA LYS A 193 4.74 4.00 -9.49
C LYS A 193 5.88 4.80 -8.86
N GLN A 194 5.89 4.95 -7.53
CA GLN A 194 6.96 5.65 -6.82
C GLN A 194 8.27 4.86 -6.90
N LYS A 195 8.26 3.54 -6.76
CA LYS A 195 9.44 2.68 -6.94
C LYS A 195 10.02 2.82 -8.35
N GLU A 196 9.18 2.72 -9.38
CA GLU A 196 9.60 2.93 -10.77
C GLU A 196 10.15 4.33 -11.03
N LYS A 197 9.61 5.35 -10.36
CA LYS A 197 10.13 6.72 -10.45
C LYS A 197 11.48 6.85 -9.76
N TYR A 198 11.67 6.23 -8.60
CA TYR A 198 12.96 6.21 -7.90
C TYR A 198 14.06 5.62 -8.78
N ASP A 199 13.81 4.46 -9.40
CA ASP A 199 14.77 3.83 -10.31
C ASP A 199 15.16 4.75 -11.46
N LYS A 200 14.17 5.42 -12.08
CA LYS A 200 14.41 6.37 -13.17
C LYS A 200 15.22 7.58 -12.73
N GLU A 201 14.95 8.13 -11.55
CA GLU A 201 15.70 9.28 -11.03
C GLU A 201 17.16 8.90 -10.74
N ILE A 202 17.40 7.76 -10.06
CA ILE A 202 18.74 7.24 -9.80
C ILE A 202 19.49 7.06 -11.12
N GLN A 203 18.93 6.31 -12.08
CA GLN A 203 19.56 6.10 -13.39
C GLN A 203 19.86 7.42 -14.13
N THR A 204 18.95 8.39 -14.07
CA THR A 204 19.12 9.68 -14.76
C THR A 204 20.30 10.48 -14.20
N TYR A 205 20.42 10.59 -12.87
CA TYR A 205 21.41 11.47 -12.24
C TYR A 205 22.77 10.79 -11.97
N VAL A 206 22.78 9.47 -11.83
CA VAL A 206 24.00 8.67 -11.58
C VAL A 206 24.70 8.29 -12.89
N THR A 207 23.97 7.68 -13.83
CA THR A 207 24.58 6.93 -14.93
C THR A 207 24.95 7.80 -16.13
N LYS A 208 24.63 9.11 -16.10
CA LYS A 208 24.92 10.08 -17.18
C LYS A 208 24.58 9.58 -18.59
N SER A 209 23.45 8.89 -18.79
CA SER A 209 22.91 8.79 -20.15
C SER A 209 22.33 10.16 -20.53
N VAL A 210 23.00 10.80 -21.48
CA VAL A 210 22.65 12.12 -22.00
C VAL A 210 21.20 12.11 -22.51
N ILE A 211 20.27 12.72 -21.78
CA ILE A 211 19.03 13.22 -22.39
C ILE A 211 19.20 14.73 -22.54
N SER A 212 19.52 15.11 -23.77
CA SER A 212 19.87 16.44 -24.27
C SER A 212 18.73 17.49 -24.22
N ASN A 213 17.69 17.34 -23.38
CA ASN A 213 16.52 18.22 -23.47
C ASN A 213 15.78 18.57 -22.16
N SER A 214 16.32 18.31 -20.97
CA SER A 214 15.72 18.89 -19.74
C SER A 214 16.37 20.24 -19.41
N SER A 215 15.67 21.30 -19.76
CA SER A 215 16.10 22.70 -19.63
C SER A 215 16.02 23.24 -18.20
N ILE A 216 16.55 22.51 -17.21
CA ILE A 216 16.81 23.07 -15.87
C ILE A 216 18.15 22.54 -15.39
N ASN A 217 19.11 23.45 -15.28
CA ASN A 217 20.44 23.24 -14.75
C ASN A 217 20.30 22.75 -13.28
N ASN A 218 20.20 21.43 -13.08
CA ASN A 218 19.83 20.81 -11.81
C ASN A 218 21.03 20.17 -11.10
N LYS A 219 22.17 20.86 -11.15
CA LYS A 219 23.41 20.47 -10.44
C LYS A 219 23.13 20.07 -8.98
N TYR A 220 22.16 20.72 -8.36
CA TYR A 220 21.73 20.43 -7.00
C TYR A 220 21.13 19.03 -6.81
N TYR A 221 20.19 18.59 -7.67
CA TYR A 221 19.66 17.22 -7.57
C TYR A 221 20.71 16.19 -8.02
N GLU A 222 21.54 16.53 -9.00
CA GLU A 222 22.66 15.66 -9.41
C GLU A 222 23.60 15.36 -8.23
N ASP A 223 24.04 16.39 -7.50
CA ASP A 223 24.89 16.23 -6.32
C ASP A 223 24.17 15.43 -5.23
N PHE A 224 22.87 15.69 -5.00
CA PHE A 224 22.09 14.95 -4.00
C PHE A 224 21.98 13.46 -4.34
N TYR A 225 21.58 13.11 -5.56
CA TYR A 225 21.41 11.71 -5.96
C TYR A 225 22.73 10.95 -6.03
N LYS A 226 23.84 11.60 -6.36
CA LYS A 226 25.18 10.98 -6.26
C LYS A 226 25.57 10.67 -4.82
N GLU A 227 25.32 11.60 -3.89
CA GLU A 227 25.57 11.34 -2.47
C GLU A 227 24.61 10.26 -1.91
N LEU A 228 23.37 10.24 -2.39
CA LEU A 228 22.39 9.21 -2.04
C LEU A 228 22.84 7.82 -2.54
N GLU A 229 23.28 7.71 -3.79
CA GLU A 229 23.73 6.44 -4.39
C GLU A 229 24.88 5.80 -3.58
N LYS A 230 25.86 6.60 -3.14
CA LYS A 230 26.97 6.13 -2.28
C LYS A 230 26.49 5.41 -1.02
N LYS A 231 25.30 5.75 -0.52
CA LYS A 231 24.68 5.17 0.68
C LYS A 231 23.56 4.17 0.37
N CYS A 232 22.88 4.33 -0.76
CA CYS A 232 21.65 3.65 -1.13
C CYS A 232 21.70 3.26 -2.62
N ALA A 233 22.66 2.41 -2.98
CA ALA A 233 22.93 2.03 -4.37
C ALA A 233 21.72 1.42 -5.09
N ASN A 234 20.86 0.67 -4.37
CA ASN A 234 19.67 0.01 -4.92
C ASN A 234 18.39 0.42 -4.19
N ASN A 235 17.25 0.25 -4.86
CA ASN A 235 15.89 0.43 -4.32
C ASN A 235 15.72 -0.14 -2.91
N ASP A 236 16.17 -1.38 -2.68
CA ASP A 236 15.88 -2.09 -1.43
C ASP A 236 16.54 -1.41 -0.21
N ASN A 237 17.66 -0.72 -0.40
CA ASN A 237 18.30 0.07 0.67
C ASN A 237 17.46 1.30 1.01
N PHE A 238 16.93 2.00 0.00
CA PHE A 238 16.05 3.15 0.24
C PHE A 238 14.72 2.73 0.87
N LEU A 239 14.13 1.61 0.43
CA LEU A 239 12.93 1.05 1.04
C LEU A 239 13.15 0.66 2.50
N THR A 240 14.35 0.22 2.87
CA THR A 240 14.71 -0.05 4.27
C THR A 240 14.66 1.22 5.11
N LEU A 241 15.08 2.38 4.57
CA LEU A 241 14.94 3.66 5.27
C LEU A 241 13.46 4.04 5.47
N LEU A 242 12.59 3.75 4.50
CA LEU A 242 11.14 3.97 4.67
C LEU A 242 10.56 3.10 5.80
N ASN A 243 11.08 1.88 6.00
CA ASN A 243 10.67 1.01 7.12
C ASN A 243 11.09 1.56 8.50
N GLU A 244 12.08 2.44 8.55
CA GLU A 244 12.54 3.11 9.79
C GLU A 244 11.67 4.31 10.16
N GLY A 245 10.72 4.68 9.30
CA GLY A 245 9.75 5.74 9.54
C GLY A 245 9.03 5.61 10.88
N LYS A 246 8.76 6.74 11.54
CA LYS A 246 8.19 6.80 12.89
C LYS A 246 6.86 6.05 12.96
N TYR A 247 6.02 6.17 11.93
CA TYR A 247 4.70 5.55 11.92
C TYR A 247 4.72 4.13 11.37
N CYS A 248 5.82 3.67 10.77
CA CYS A 248 5.95 2.33 10.20
C CYS A 248 6.31 1.25 11.23
N LYS A 249 6.64 1.65 12.47
CA LYS A 249 6.93 0.76 13.60
C LYS A 249 5.67 0.26 14.30
N GLY A 250 5.59 -1.05 14.56
CA GLY A 250 4.50 -1.68 15.31
C GLY A 250 3.09 -1.45 14.74
N VAL A 251 2.97 -1.42 13.41
CA VAL A 251 1.69 -1.19 12.70
C VAL A 251 0.87 -2.46 12.59
N LEU A 252 1.53 -3.59 12.38
CA LEU A 252 0.89 -4.87 12.12
C LEU A 252 0.60 -5.63 13.43
N GLU A 253 -0.23 -6.66 13.29
CA GLU A 253 -0.55 -7.67 14.29
C GLU A 253 0.69 -8.17 15.04
N GLY A 254 0.59 -8.27 16.37
CA GLY A 254 1.70 -8.68 17.21
C GLY A 254 2.84 -7.66 17.31
N GLY A 255 2.59 -6.40 16.93
CA GLY A 255 3.59 -5.33 17.00
C GLY A 255 4.64 -5.41 15.89
N LYS A 256 4.34 -6.09 14.77
CA LYS A 256 5.25 -6.21 13.64
C LYS A 256 5.34 -4.89 12.86
N ASP A 257 6.53 -4.60 12.36
CA ASP A 257 6.80 -3.43 11.53
C ASP A 257 6.32 -3.65 10.09
N ILE A 258 6.06 -2.54 9.39
CA ILE A 258 5.89 -2.56 7.94
C ILE A 258 7.24 -2.81 7.27
N ASP A 259 7.22 -3.61 6.20
CA ASP A 259 8.41 -3.88 5.41
C ASP A 259 8.12 -3.70 3.91
N PHE A 260 8.55 -2.57 3.35
CA PHE A 260 8.39 -2.23 1.94
C PHE A 260 9.33 -3.01 1.01
N THR A 261 10.38 -3.67 1.53
CA THR A 261 11.24 -4.56 0.73
C THR A 261 10.50 -5.86 0.38
N LYS A 262 9.50 -6.18 1.20
CA LYS A 262 8.65 -7.36 1.15
C LYS A 262 7.33 -7.06 0.42
N THR A 263 7.37 -7.23 -0.90
CA THR A 263 6.23 -6.97 -1.79
C THR A 263 5.52 -8.24 -2.27
N GLY A 264 5.78 -9.39 -1.63
CA GLY A 264 5.07 -10.63 -1.93
C GLY A 264 3.57 -10.52 -1.63
N ASP A 265 2.77 -11.43 -2.19
CA ASP A 265 1.31 -11.44 -2.04
C ASP A 265 0.83 -11.76 -0.61
N ARG A 266 1.70 -11.75 0.42
CA ARG A 266 1.37 -12.02 1.83
C ARG A 266 1.98 -11.04 2.83
N GLU A 267 2.49 -9.89 2.37
CA GLU A 267 3.31 -8.99 3.19
C GLU A 267 2.67 -7.59 3.34
N THR A 268 3.38 -6.51 3.01
CA THR A 268 2.94 -5.14 3.32
C THR A 268 1.64 -4.72 2.63
N PHE A 269 1.27 -5.34 1.51
CA PHE A 269 0.03 -5.06 0.81
C PHE A 269 -0.97 -6.20 0.87
N TYR A 270 -0.84 -7.08 1.87
CA TYR A 270 -1.80 -8.15 2.11
C TYR A 270 -3.01 -7.69 2.92
N ARG A 271 -4.15 -8.33 2.65
CA ARG A 271 -5.42 -8.14 3.34
C ARG A 271 -5.25 -8.41 4.82
N SER A 272 -6.08 -7.72 5.59
CA SER A 272 -6.10 -7.90 7.04
C SER A 272 -6.42 -9.36 7.39
N GLN A 273 -5.80 -9.88 8.45
CA GLN A 273 -6.18 -11.18 9.00
C GLN A 273 -7.63 -11.22 9.51
N TYR A 274 -8.21 -10.06 9.82
CA TYR A 274 -9.62 -9.93 10.18
C TYR A 274 -10.56 -10.03 8.97
N CYS A 275 -10.02 -9.73 7.78
CA CYS A 275 -10.70 -9.83 6.49
C CYS A 275 -10.42 -11.16 5.79
N GLN A 276 -10.23 -12.23 6.55
CA GLN A 276 -10.13 -13.57 5.99
C GLN A 276 -11.52 -14.21 5.85
N VAL A 277 -11.60 -15.26 5.04
CA VAL A 277 -12.76 -16.16 5.07
C VAL A 277 -12.82 -16.90 6.42
N CYS A 278 -13.99 -17.41 6.79
CA CYS A 278 -14.09 -18.20 8.01
C CYS A 278 -13.18 -19.44 7.93
N PRO A 279 -12.61 -19.90 9.05
CA PRO A 279 -11.96 -21.20 9.10
C PRO A 279 -12.91 -22.29 8.63
N ASP A 280 -12.36 -23.34 8.03
CA ASP A 280 -13.16 -24.38 7.37
C ASP A 280 -14.15 -25.08 8.32
N CYS A 281 -13.76 -25.17 9.60
CA CYS A 281 -14.54 -25.77 10.67
C CYS A 281 -15.18 -24.77 11.64
N GLY A 282 -15.19 -23.49 11.29
CA GLY A 282 -15.61 -22.41 12.18
C GLY A 282 -14.62 -22.17 13.32
N VAL A 283 -15.05 -21.38 14.30
CA VAL A 283 -14.28 -21.08 15.50
C VAL A 283 -15.07 -21.44 16.76
N ASP A 284 -14.34 -21.81 17.82
CA ASP A 284 -14.87 -21.92 19.17
C ASP A 284 -14.43 -20.71 20.00
N CYS A 285 -15.39 -19.95 20.54
CA CYS A 285 -15.15 -18.76 21.36
C CYS A 285 -15.50 -18.97 22.84
N SER A 286 -15.69 -20.22 23.29
CA SER A 286 -16.19 -20.54 24.64
C SER A 286 -15.24 -20.12 25.77
N SER A 287 -13.94 -19.96 25.48
CA SER A 287 -12.92 -19.54 26.44
C SER A 287 -12.76 -18.01 26.55
N GLY A 288 -13.59 -17.23 25.85
CA GLY A 288 -13.44 -15.77 25.73
C GLY A 288 -12.46 -15.34 24.64
N SER A 289 -11.72 -16.29 24.05
CA SER A 289 -10.95 -16.12 22.82
C SER A 289 -11.43 -17.12 21.77
N CYS A 290 -11.42 -16.71 20.51
CA CYS A 290 -11.92 -17.51 19.40
C CYS A 290 -10.79 -18.30 18.71
N ILE A 291 -10.81 -19.61 18.88
CA ILE A 291 -9.82 -20.54 18.31
C ILE A 291 -10.45 -21.27 17.12
N ALA A 292 -9.72 -21.37 16.01
CA ALA A 292 -10.18 -22.14 14.86
C ALA A 292 -10.30 -23.64 15.22
N ASN A 293 -11.45 -24.24 14.89
CA ASN A 293 -11.65 -25.67 15.12
C ASN A 293 -10.70 -26.49 14.22
N PRO A 294 -10.09 -27.57 14.75
CA PRO A 294 -9.18 -28.40 13.97
C PRO A 294 -9.90 -29.07 12.79
N ASN A 295 -9.21 -29.16 11.66
CA ASN A 295 -9.69 -29.79 10.42
C ASN A 295 -8.76 -30.92 9.97
N ASN A 296 -8.27 -31.74 10.91
CA ASN A 296 -7.26 -32.76 10.62
C ASN A 296 -7.77 -33.88 9.69
N ASP A 297 -9.09 -34.03 9.55
CA ASP A 297 -9.77 -35.05 8.74
C ASP A 297 -10.43 -34.48 7.47
N GLY A 298 -10.20 -33.19 7.17
CA GLY A 298 -10.83 -32.48 6.05
C GLY A 298 -12.35 -32.29 6.17
N ASN A 299 -12.97 -32.74 7.27
CA ASN A 299 -14.43 -32.76 7.43
C ASN A 299 -14.90 -32.38 8.85
N CYS A 300 -14.07 -31.69 9.63
CA CYS A 300 -14.41 -31.18 10.96
C CYS A 300 -14.94 -32.27 11.90
N GLY A 301 -14.22 -33.39 11.98
CA GLY A 301 -14.48 -34.51 12.91
C GLY A 301 -15.57 -35.49 12.45
N LYS A 302 -16.00 -35.45 11.17
CA LYS A 302 -16.95 -36.43 10.61
C LYS A 302 -16.41 -37.01 9.32
N ASN A 303 -16.15 -38.32 9.28
CA ASN A 303 -15.89 -39.04 8.03
C ASN A 303 -17.11 -38.97 7.09
N ILE A 304 -17.21 -37.94 6.25
CA ILE A 304 -18.14 -37.94 5.12
C ILE A 304 -17.58 -38.94 4.11
N LYS A 305 -17.97 -40.21 4.24
CA LYS A 305 -17.74 -41.18 3.18
C LYS A 305 -18.56 -40.73 1.98
N TYR A 306 -17.90 -40.23 0.94
CA TYR A 306 -18.53 -40.05 -0.37
C TYR A 306 -19.00 -41.43 -0.85
N LYS A 307 -20.24 -41.77 -0.53
CA LYS A 307 -20.87 -43.01 -0.99
C LYS A 307 -21.61 -42.67 -2.27
N PHE A 308 -21.18 -43.31 -3.36
CA PHE A 308 -21.88 -43.30 -4.62
C PHE A 308 -23.18 -44.11 -4.44
N PRO A 309 -24.38 -43.51 -4.53
CA PRO A 309 -25.59 -44.29 -4.54
C PRO A 309 -25.60 -45.13 -5.83
N PRO A 310 -25.86 -46.45 -5.78
CA PRO A 310 -25.90 -47.27 -6.99
C PRO A 310 -26.94 -46.70 -7.97
N HIS A 311 -26.59 -46.67 -9.26
CA HIS A 311 -27.42 -46.20 -10.38
C HIS A 311 -27.62 -44.68 -10.56
N VAL A 312 -26.88 -43.82 -9.85
CA VAL A 312 -26.95 -42.37 -10.07
C VAL A 312 -25.95 -41.93 -11.15
N LYS A 313 -26.42 -41.26 -12.21
CA LYS A 313 -25.53 -40.64 -13.20
C LYS A 313 -24.90 -39.37 -12.60
N THR A 314 -23.57 -39.28 -12.64
CA THR A 314 -22.83 -38.07 -12.27
C THR A 314 -22.63 -37.16 -13.46
N THR A 315 -22.51 -35.87 -13.18
CA THR A 315 -22.12 -34.84 -14.15
C THR A 315 -20.73 -34.34 -13.79
N GLU A 316 -19.82 -34.36 -14.77
CA GLU A 316 -18.53 -33.68 -14.65
C GLU A 316 -18.73 -32.19 -14.94
N ILE A 317 -18.33 -31.34 -13.99
CA ILE A 317 -18.40 -29.89 -14.10
C ILE A 317 -16.99 -29.33 -13.97
N THR A 318 -16.55 -28.60 -14.98
CA THR A 318 -15.25 -27.94 -14.99
C THR A 318 -15.44 -26.48 -14.58
N VAL A 319 -14.79 -26.08 -13.48
CA VAL A 319 -14.90 -24.74 -12.91
C VAL A 319 -13.56 -24.02 -13.02
N LEU A 320 -13.60 -22.76 -13.46
CA LEU A 320 -12.45 -21.88 -13.37
C LEU A 320 -12.26 -21.44 -11.92
N TYR A 321 -11.12 -21.78 -11.34
CA TYR A 321 -10.77 -21.48 -9.95
C TYR A 321 -9.66 -20.44 -9.90
N SER A 322 -9.94 -19.31 -9.26
CA SER A 322 -9.02 -18.17 -9.11
C SER A 322 -8.26 -18.15 -7.77
N ALA A 323 -8.33 -19.24 -7.00
CA ALA A 323 -7.81 -19.38 -5.63
C ALA A 323 -8.49 -18.52 -4.55
N ASP A 324 -8.54 -19.05 -3.32
CA ASP A 324 -9.01 -18.33 -2.13
C ASP A 324 -8.01 -17.27 -1.62
N GLN A 325 -6.79 -17.27 -2.16
CA GLN A 325 -5.72 -16.34 -1.76
C GLN A 325 -5.97 -14.95 -2.36
N GLU A 326 -5.50 -13.88 -1.73
CA GLU A 326 -5.56 -12.53 -2.29
C GLU A 326 -4.58 -12.38 -3.47
N GLY A 327 -4.83 -11.43 -4.37
CA GLY A 327 -3.96 -11.12 -5.50
C GLY A 327 -4.76 -10.64 -6.70
N ASP A 328 -4.08 -9.91 -7.59
CA ASP A 328 -4.66 -9.34 -8.82
C ASP A 328 -5.27 -10.46 -9.68
N ILE A 329 -6.58 -10.36 -9.92
CA ILE A 329 -7.33 -11.37 -10.67
C ILE A 329 -6.80 -11.51 -12.09
N SER A 330 -6.29 -10.42 -12.69
CA SER A 330 -5.69 -10.44 -14.02
C SER A 330 -4.39 -11.26 -14.04
N LYS A 331 -3.59 -11.22 -12.96
CA LYS A 331 -2.38 -12.05 -12.83
C LYS A 331 -2.73 -13.51 -12.54
N LYS A 332 -3.67 -13.76 -11.64
CA LYS A 332 -4.11 -15.12 -11.30
C LYS A 332 -4.73 -15.85 -12.49
N LEU A 333 -5.52 -15.13 -13.28
CA LEU A 333 -6.14 -15.65 -14.50
C LEU A 333 -5.32 -15.36 -15.76
N SER A 334 -4.10 -14.83 -15.64
CA SER A 334 -3.26 -14.51 -16.82
C SER A 334 -2.98 -15.75 -17.66
N GLU A 335 -2.73 -16.89 -17.01
CA GLU A 335 -2.54 -18.19 -17.68
C GLU A 335 -3.81 -18.66 -18.41
N PHE A 336 -5.00 -18.37 -17.86
CA PHE A 336 -6.27 -18.65 -18.53
C PHE A 336 -6.46 -17.75 -19.77
N CYS A 337 -6.15 -16.46 -19.64
CA CYS A 337 -6.24 -15.49 -20.74
C CYS A 337 -5.28 -15.78 -21.90
N ASN A 338 -4.14 -16.44 -21.63
CA ASN A 338 -3.10 -16.74 -22.62
C ASN A 338 -3.30 -18.07 -23.38
N ARG A 339 -4.46 -18.74 -23.25
CA ARG A 339 -4.90 -19.91 -24.05
C ARG A 339 -4.00 -21.15 -24.08
N GLU A 340 -3.16 -21.41 -23.09
CA GLU A 340 -2.24 -22.57 -23.16
C GLU A 340 -2.17 -23.52 -21.95
N ASN A 341 -2.94 -23.36 -20.87
CA ASN A 341 -2.85 -24.34 -19.77
C ASN A 341 -4.15 -24.62 -19.00
N GLU A 342 -4.46 -25.90 -18.78
CA GLU A 342 -5.59 -26.38 -17.97
C GLU A 342 -5.41 -26.20 -16.45
N LYS A 343 -4.40 -25.45 -15.99
CA LYS A 343 -4.00 -25.39 -14.58
C LYS A 343 -5.03 -24.72 -13.67
N ASN A 344 -5.78 -23.74 -14.19
CA ASN A 344 -6.77 -22.99 -13.42
C ASN A 344 -8.15 -23.67 -13.34
N TYR A 345 -8.31 -24.86 -13.95
CA TYR A 345 -9.58 -25.58 -13.91
C TYR A 345 -9.60 -26.65 -12.82
N GLN A 346 -10.62 -26.58 -11.98
CA GLN A 346 -11.00 -27.63 -11.06
C GLN A 346 -12.10 -28.49 -11.69
N LYS A 347 -11.88 -29.80 -11.73
CA LYS A 347 -12.91 -30.77 -12.14
C LYS A 347 -13.69 -31.22 -10.92
N TRP A 348 -15.00 -31.18 -11.03
CA TRP A 348 -15.94 -31.59 -10.01
C TRP A 348 -16.85 -32.68 -10.55
N GLN A 349 -16.96 -33.79 -9.83
CA GLN A 349 -17.96 -34.82 -10.10
C GLN A 349 -19.14 -34.61 -9.17
N CYS A 350 -20.30 -34.30 -9.73
CA CYS A 350 -21.49 -33.96 -8.98
C CYS A 350 -22.66 -34.89 -9.30
N TYR A 351 -23.52 -35.13 -8.32
CA TYR A 351 -24.85 -35.71 -8.55
C TYR A 351 -25.91 -34.97 -7.71
N TYR A 352 -27.12 -34.91 -8.25
CA TYR A 352 -28.28 -34.35 -7.56
C TYR A 352 -29.49 -35.24 -7.80
N VAL A 353 -29.97 -35.92 -6.74
CA VAL A 353 -31.21 -36.70 -6.79
C VAL A 353 -32.32 -35.94 -6.08
N ASN A 354 -32.05 -35.44 -4.87
CA ASN A 354 -32.94 -34.58 -4.10
C ASN A 354 -32.15 -33.77 -3.07
N SER A 355 -32.82 -32.97 -2.23
CA SER A 355 -32.21 -32.10 -1.22
C SER A 355 -31.36 -32.84 -0.18
N TYR A 356 -31.59 -34.14 0.04
CA TYR A 356 -30.84 -34.97 0.98
C TYR A 356 -29.75 -35.82 0.31
N ILE A 357 -29.96 -36.21 -0.95
CA ILE A 357 -29.08 -37.08 -1.73
C ILE A 357 -28.49 -36.26 -2.89
N ASN A 358 -27.46 -35.48 -2.56
CA ASN A 358 -26.67 -34.74 -3.52
C ASN A 358 -25.26 -34.52 -2.97
N ALA A 359 -24.26 -34.57 -3.84
CA ALA A 359 -22.88 -34.29 -3.48
C ALA A 359 -22.06 -33.91 -4.72
N CYS A 360 -20.98 -33.18 -4.47
CA CYS A 360 -19.95 -32.81 -5.41
C CYS A 360 -18.59 -33.15 -4.80
N LYS A 361 -17.73 -33.80 -5.59
CA LYS A 361 -16.36 -34.15 -5.19
C LYS A 361 -15.38 -33.52 -6.17
N MET A 362 -14.40 -32.80 -5.63
CA MET A 362 -13.30 -32.24 -6.41
C MET A 362 -12.29 -33.34 -6.75
N GLU A 363 -11.87 -33.41 -8.01
CA GLU A 363 -10.75 -34.24 -8.43
C GLU A 363 -9.41 -33.57 -8.12
N LYS A 364 -8.45 -34.33 -7.56
CA LYS A 364 -7.11 -33.82 -7.25
C LYS A 364 -6.25 -33.82 -8.51
N LYS A 365 -5.80 -32.65 -8.96
CA LYS A 365 -4.71 -32.53 -9.96
C LYS A 365 -3.35 -32.63 -9.27
N ASN A 366 -2.42 -33.38 -9.86
CA ASN A 366 -1.08 -33.68 -9.33
C ASN A 366 -0.03 -32.55 -9.51
N ALA A 367 -0.41 -31.37 -9.99
CA ALA A 367 0.51 -30.25 -10.17
C ALA A 367 0.35 -29.24 -9.02
N ASN A 368 1.43 -29.08 -8.25
CA ASN A 368 1.65 -28.19 -7.10
C ASN A 368 0.59 -27.08 -6.86
N HIS A 369 -0.02 -27.14 -5.66
CA HIS A 369 -1.01 -26.23 -5.07
C HIS A 369 -2.51 -26.56 -5.21
N THR A 370 -2.90 -27.83 -5.33
CA THR A 370 -4.28 -28.24 -5.05
C THR A 370 -4.51 -28.40 -3.53
N PRO A 371 -5.55 -27.75 -2.94
CA PRO A 371 -5.98 -28.08 -1.59
C PRO A 371 -6.48 -29.54 -1.54
N GLU A 372 -6.58 -30.10 -0.34
CA GLU A 372 -7.09 -31.46 -0.09
C GLU A 372 -8.41 -31.73 -0.84
N VAL A 373 -8.70 -33.01 -1.10
CA VAL A 373 -9.93 -33.44 -1.80
C VAL A 373 -11.15 -32.85 -1.07
N LYS A 374 -11.88 -31.96 -1.73
CA LYS A 374 -13.09 -31.33 -1.19
C LYS A 374 -14.31 -32.15 -1.57
N ILE A 375 -15.16 -32.42 -0.58
CA ILE A 375 -16.49 -33.01 -0.76
C ILE A 375 -17.48 -32.03 -0.17
N THR A 376 -18.51 -31.68 -0.94
CA THR A 376 -19.53 -30.69 -0.59
C THR A 376 -20.88 -31.12 -1.16
N LYS A 377 -21.99 -30.54 -0.71
CA LYS A 377 -23.31 -30.71 -1.36
C LYS A 377 -23.41 -29.89 -2.65
N PHE A 378 -24.31 -30.29 -3.55
CA PHE A 378 -24.45 -29.64 -4.86
C PHE A 378 -24.84 -28.15 -4.75
N HIS A 379 -25.72 -27.79 -3.81
CA HIS A 379 -26.15 -26.39 -3.66
C HIS A 379 -24.99 -25.46 -3.28
N ASN A 380 -23.99 -25.95 -2.53
CA ASN A 380 -22.84 -25.14 -2.11
C ASN A 380 -21.79 -25.04 -3.18
N PHE A 381 -21.59 -26.13 -3.93
CA PHE A 381 -20.84 -26.05 -5.17
C PHE A 381 -21.42 -24.95 -6.08
N PHE A 382 -22.75 -24.88 -6.21
CA PHE A 382 -23.42 -23.87 -7.03
C PHE A 382 -23.26 -22.44 -6.47
N GLU A 383 -23.46 -22.22 -5.17
CA GLU A 383 -23.24 -20.90 -4.55
C GLU A 383 -21.78 -20.45 -4.60
N MET A 384 -20.84 -21.37 -4.31
CA MET A 384 -19.41 -21.13 -4.51
C MET A 384 -19.15 -20.75 -5.96
N TRP A 385 -19.68 -21.49 -6.92
CA TRP A 385 -19.49 -21.17 -8.33
C TRP A 385 -19.98 -19.75 -8.68
N ILE A 386 -21.18 -19.36 -8.24
CA ILE A 386 -21.72 -18.00 -8.47
C ILE A 386 -20.84 -16.92 -7.84
N VAL A 387 -20.40 -17.10 -6.60
CA VAL A 387 -19.62 -16.10 -5.86
C VAL A 387 -18.19 -15.94 -6.40
N TYR A 388 -17.64 -16.98 -7.03
CA TYR A 388 -16.27 -16.95 -7.56
C TYR A 388 -16.20 -16.63 -9.07
N LEU A 389 -17.32 -16.72 -9.81
CA LEU A 389 -17.40 -16.30 -11.22
C LEU A 389 -17.87 -14.85 -11.42
N LEU A 390 -18.65 -14.29 -10.50
CA LEU A 390 -19.09 -12.89 -10.49
C LEU A 390 -18.14 -12.04 -9.65
#